data_AF-A0AAD9F7A2-F1
#
_entry.id   AF-A0AAD9F7A2-F1
#
_cell.length_a   1.000
_cell.length_b   1.000
_cell.length_c   1.000
_cell.angle_alpha   90.00
_cell.angle_beta   90.00
_cell.angle_gamma   90.00
#
_symmetry.space_group_name_H-M   'P 1'
#
loop_
_entity.id
_entity.type
_entity.pdbx_description
1 polymer ?
#
loop_
_entity_poly.entity_id
_entity_poly.type
_entity_poly.pdbx_seq_one_letter_code
_entity_poly.pdbx_strand_id
1 'polypeptide(L)'
;MKQRVRAHFTAIAPNPCPALSGLCSDGEEDCLVYPTSLPFTGTKPNSGWCVRQWQKTVPSDYNATIDLGSNTQFYVSIKASPVIRANNGKLNQPAFVALPPPLRPGHGQGELSLCRADLGECVSCTEHSFIELDNTKCKLKFTGKAAAGQYFIYLMAEDRIVIPKISEVIENKPLSAVPVHLSLTVEEWASSCSDVPVATGDTPNKDSMLFVLPYQQVNFTTDFTSKLESVSEIAVVGPPELFRVGFKSVGSVATMNMAWVRSENKLARLLPICFAVNTKSSRTGLSFGSRSHFNNYEHIPSKYLPLLNMLLGDNLS
;
A
#
# COMPACT_ATOMS: atom_id res chain seq x y z
N MET A 1 -14.03 18.46 20.88
CA MET A 1 -13.16 18.69 19.69
C MET A 1 -12.91 17.34 19.05
N LYS A 2 -13.18 17.16 17.74
CA LYS A 2 -12.81 15.91 17.05
C LYS A 2 -11.29 15.84 16.93
N GLN A 3 -10.71 14.71 17.29
CA GLN A 3 -9.27 14.53 17.22
C GLN A 3 -8.83 14.51 15.76
N ARG A 4 -7.63 15.03 15.47
CA ARG A 4 -7.10 15.11 14.11
C ARG A 4 -5.98 14.10 13.91
N VAL A 5 -5.92 13.53 12.72
CA VAL A 5 -4.90 12.57 12.29
C VAL A 5 -4.30 13.01 10.97
N ARG A 6 -3.02 12.66 10.75
CA ARG A 6 -2.39 12.86 9.45
C ARG A 6 -2.68 11.64 8.57
N ALA A 7 -3.49 11.83 7.54
CA ALA A 7 -3.79 10.81 6.56
C ALA A 7 -2.82 10.91 5.38
N HIS A 8 -2.25 9.78 4.98
CA HIS A 8 -1.40 9.65 3.80
C HIS A 8 -2.17 8.92 2.71
N PHE A 9 -2.43 9.59 1.60
CA PHE A 9 -3.21 9.05 0.50
C PHE A 9 -2.30 8.64 -0.66
N THR A 10 -2.67 7.55 -1.32
CA THR A 10 -2.01 7.08 -2.55
C THR A 10 -3.10 6.68 -3.54
N ALA A 11 -3.00 7.19 -4.76
CA ALA A 11 -3.84 6.80 -5.89
C ALA A 11 -2.96 6.30 -7.03
N ILE A 12 -3.36 5.20 -7.64
CA ILE A 12 -2.73 4.61 -8.83
C ILE A 12 -3.74 4.73 -9.95
N ALA A 13 -3.41 5.48 -10.99
CA ALA A 13 -4.34 5.84 -12.06
C ALA A 13 -3.72 5.64 -13.45
N PRO A 14 -4.52 5.31 -14.48
CA PRO A 14 -4.04 5.22 -15.85
C PRO A 14 -3.60 6.60 -16.37
N ASN A 15 -2.81 6.60 -17.45
CA ASN A 15 -2.49 7.83 -18.15
C ASN A 15 -3.68 8.34 -18.98
N PRO A 16 -3.80 9.67 -19.21
CA PRO A 16 -2.95 10.72 -18.66
C PRO A 16 -3.13 10.86 -17.15
N CYS A 17 -2.02 11.09 -16.44
CA CYS A 17 -2.04 11.17 -14.98
C CYS A 17 -3.02 12.24 -14.48
N PRO A 18 -3.90 11.91 -13.52
CA PRO A 18 -4.83 12.89 -12.97
C PRO A 18 -4.06 14.04 -12.32
N ALA A 19 -4.60 15.24 -12.42
CA ALA A 19 -4.07 16.42 -11.75
C ALA A 19 -4.31 16.33 -10.24
N LEU A 20 -3.41 16.92 -9.46
CA LEU A 20 -3.51 17.05 -7.99
C LEU A 20 -4.01 18.43 -7.55
N SER A 21 -4.44 19.25 -8.52
CA SER A 21 -5.04 20.55 -8.28
C SER A 21 -6.34 20.40 -7.50
N GLY A 22 -6.54 21.26 -6.49
CA GLY A 22 -7.76 21.27 -5.67
C GLY A 22 -7.73 20.35 -4.44
N LEU A 23 -6.68 19.54 -4.25
CA LEU A 23 -6.53 18.68 -3.05
C LEU A 23 -6.09 19.48 -1.82
N CYS A 24 -5.14 20.39 -2.02
CA CYS A 24 -4.60 21.30 -1.03
C CYS A 24 -4.88 22.73 -1.49
N SER A 25 -5.32 23.58 -0.58
CA SER A 25 -5.47 25.02 -0.86
C SER A 25 -4.10 25.70 -0.84
N ASP A 26 -3.95 26.81 -1.55
CA ASP A 26 -2.70 27.59 -1.51
C ASP A 26 -2.40 28.05 -0.08
N GLY A 27 -1.20 27.75 0.41
CA GLY A 27 -0.77 28.06 1.78
C GLY A 27 -1.31 27.13 2.87
N GLU A 28 -1.98 26.01 2.53
CA GLU A 28 -2.44 25.04 3.51
C GLU A 28 -1.26 24.21 4.07
N GLU A 29 -0.75 24.58 5.26
CA GLU A 29 0.34 23.86 5.92
C GLU A 29 -0.02 22.41 6.31
N ASP A 30 -1.31 22.16 6.52
CA ASP A 30 -1.88 20.86 6.90
C ASP A 30 -2.04 19.88 5.72
N CYS A 31 -1.66 20.30 4.50
CA CYS A 31 -1.80 19.51 3.28
C CYS A 31 -0.54 19.61 2.43
N LEU A 32 0.01 18.47 2.03
CA LEU A 32 1.23 18.43 1.21
C LEU A 32 1.04 17.46 0.06
N VAL A 33 1.20 17.96 -1.16
CA VAL A 33 1.22 17.18 -2.39
C VAL A 33 2.66 16.77 -2.68
N TYR A 34 2.88 15.48 -2.93
CA TYR A 34 4.20 15.00 -3.30
C TYR A 34 4.36 15.02 -4.83
N PRO A 35 5.31 15.81 -5.36
CA PRO A 35 5.59 15.78 -6.78
C PRO A 35 6.16 14.42 -7.17
N THR A 36 5.56 13.80 -8.17
CA THR A 36 6.14 12.63 -8.84
C THR A 36 7.01 13.16 -9.97
N SER A 37 8.32 13.30 -9.71
CA SER A 37 9.29 13.87 -10.66
C SER A 37 9.34 13.10 -11.99
N LEU A 38 9.08 11.79 -11.93
CA LEU A 38 8.90 10.93 -13.09
C LEU A 38 7.68 10.04 -12.81
N PRO A 39 6.53 10.24 -13.48
CA PRO A 39 5.45 9.27 -13.40
C PRO A 39 6.00 7.94 -13.88
N PHE A 40 5.66 6.86 -13.18
CA PHE A 40 5.89 5.53 -13.73
C PHE A 40 5.22 5.47 -15.11
N THR A 41 5.85 4.82 -16.07
CA THR A 41 5.26 4.61 -17.40
C THR A 41 5.23 3.12 -17.63
N GLY A 42 4.20 2.49 -17.06
CA GLY A 42 4.02 1.06 -17.23
C GLY A 42 3.49 0.73 -18.62
N THR A 43 3.99 -0.30 -19.27
CA THR A 43 3.48 -0.69 -20.59
C THR A 43 2.30 -1.65 -20.49
N LYS A 44 2.01 -2.19 -19.31
CA LYS A 44 0.92 -3.15 -19.07
C LYS A 44 0.09 -2.81 -17.82
N PRO A 45 -1.21 -3.21 -17.80
CA PRO A 45 -2.02 -3.57 -18.97
C PRO A 45 -2.21 -2.32 -19.84
N ASN A 46 -2.03 -2.44 -21.16
CA ASN A 46 -1.84 -1.32 -22.10
C ASN A 46 -2.63 -0.04 -21.74
N SER A 47 -1.92 1.01 -21.32
CA SER A 47 -2.36 2.43 -21.27
C SER A 47 -1.40 3.35 -20.50
N GLY A 48 -0.34 2.84 -19.84
CA GLY A 48 0.45 3.68 -18.95
C GLY A 48 -0.32 4.00 -17.67
N TRP A 49 0.39 4.16 -16.56
CA TRP A 49 -0.23 4.48 -15.28
C TRP A 49 0.78 5.16 -14.36
N CYS A 50 0.32 5.96 -13.42
CA CYS A 50 1.18 6.68 -12.49
C CYS A 50 0.65 6.66 -11.06
N VAL A 51 1.55 7.05 -10.15
CA VAL A 51 1.29 7.11 -8.71
C VAL A 51 1.12 8.57 -8.30
N ARG A 52 0.04 8.86 -7.59
CA ARG A 52 -0.26 10.16 -7.01
C ARG A 52 -0.32 10.05 -5.50
N GLN A 53 0.40 10.91 -4.79
CA GLN A 53 0.52 10.86 -3.34
C GLN A 53 0.36 12.26 -2.75
N TRP A 54 -0.37 12.34 -1.65
CA TRP A 54 -0.50 13.56 -0.86
C TRP A 54 -0.79 13.18 0.59
N GLN A 55 -0.60 14.12 1.49
CA GLN A 55 -1.01 14.00 2.89
C GLN A 55 -1.94 15.14 3.27
N LYS A 56 -2.85 14.88 4.21
CA LYS A 56 -3.75 15.89 4.76
C LYS A 56 -4.07 15.61 6.23
N THR A 57 -4.09 16.64 7.06
CA THR A 57 -4.58 16.56 8.44
C THR A 57 -6.11 16.58 8.44
N VAL A 58 -6.75 15.45 8.77
CA VAL A 58 -8.21 15.27 8.74
C VAL A 58 -8.76 14.88 10.13
N PRO A 59 -10.07 15.02 10.40
CA PRO A 59 -10.70 14.41 11.58
C PRO A 59 -10.43 12.90 11.66
N SER A 60 -10.40 12.33 12.85
CA SER A 60 -10.18 10.89 13.05
C SER A 60 -11.34 10.02 12.57
N ASP A 61 -12.51 10.61 12.33
CA ASP A 61 -13.72 10.03 11.74
C ASP A 61 -14.07 10.74 10.43
N TYR A 62 -13.15 10.67 9.46
CA TYR A 62 -13.22 11.45 8.22
C TYR A 62 -13.92 10.70 7.10
N ASN A 63 -14.99 11.30 6.58
CA ASN A 63 -15.67 10.83 5.37
C ASN A 63 -15.67 11.96 4.34
N ALA A 64 -15.24 11.67 3.12
CA ALA A 64 -15.26 12.64 2.03
C ALA A 64 -15.27 11.95 0.67
N THR A 65 -15.71 12.68 -0.35
CA THR A 65 -15.44 12.31 -1.74
C THR A 65 -14.22 13.10 -2.20
N ILE A 66 -13.24 12.39 -2.78
CA ILE A 66 -12.01 12.98 -3.30
C ILE A 66 -12.06 12.89 -4.82
N ASP A 67 -11.89 14.04 -5.47
CA ASP A 67 -11.80 14.18 -6.91
C ASP A 67 -10.33 14.36 -7.32
N LEU A 68 -9.84 13.46 -8.16
CA LEU A 68 -8.52 13.51 -8.79
C LEU A 68 -8.70 13.77 -10.30
N GLY A 69 -8.64 15.03 -10.69
CA GLY A 69 -8.95 15.43 -12.06
C GLY A 69 -10.44 15.22 -12.40
N SER A 70 -10.76 15.10 -13.69
CA SER A 70 -12.15 15.06 -14.16
C SER A 70 -12.81 13.67 -14.11
N ASN A 71 -12.01 12.60 -14.08
CA ASN A 71 -12.50 11.23 -14.34
C ASN A 71 -12.24 10.25 -13.18
N THR A 72 -11.64 10.70 -12.08
CA THR A 72 -11.30 9.82 -10.95
C THR A 72 -11.88 10.40 -9.68
N GLN A 73 -13.02 9.87 -9.27
CA GLN A 73 -13.69 10.21 -8.03
C GLN A 73 -13.74 8.97 -7.14
N PHE A 74 -13.40 9.12 -5.86
CA PHE A 74 -13.55 8.03 -4.89
C PHE A 74 -13.97 8.57 -3.53
N TYR A 75 -14.89 7.85 -2.90
CA TYR A 75 -15.28 8.07 -1.52
C TYR A 75 -14.18 7.54 -0.58
N VAL A 76 -13.93 8.22 0.52
CA VAL A 76 -13.05 7.73 1.59
C VAL A 76 -13.80 7.79 2.90
N SER A 77 -13.71 6.72 3.67
CA SER A 77 -14.24 6.63 5.03
C SER A 77 -13.13 6.13 5.96
N ILE A 78 -12.61 7.02 6.80
CA ILE A 78 -11.52 6.76 7.72
C ILE A 78 -12.07 6.73 9.15
N LYS A 79 -11.77 5.65 9.87
CA LYS A 79 -11.95 5.54 11.32
C LYS A 79 -10.57 5.31 11.93
N ALA A 80 -9.95 6.34 12.46
CA ALA A 80 -8.59 6.31 12.99
C ALA A 80 -8.50 6.96 14.38
N SER A 81 -9.61 7.00 15.11
CA SER A 81 -9.65 7.53 16.48
C SER A 81 -8.67 6.75 17.37
N PRO A 82 -7.89 7.45 18.21
CA PRO A 82 -6.99 6.78 19.12
C PRO A 82 -7.79 6.03 20.18
N VAL A 83 -7.53 4.74 20.29
CA VAL A 83 -8.14 3.83 21.25
C VAL A 83 -7.02 3.07 21.94
N ILE A 84 -7.03 3.09 23.27
CA ILE A 84 -6.15 2.24 24.06
C ILE A 84 -6.70 0.81 24.01
N ARG A 85 -5.88 -0.11 23.53
CA ARG A 85 -6.24 -1.52 23.39
C ARG A 85 -6.43 -2.14 24.76
N ALA A 86 -7.59 -2.74 25.00
CA ALA A 86 -7.90 -3.40 26.25
C ALA A 86 -6.96 -4.58 26.58
N ASN A 87 -6.39 -5.24 25.56
CA ASN A 87 -5.57 -6.43 25.75
C ASN A 87 -4.10 -6.14 26.14
N ASN A 88 -3.57 -4.96 25.83
CA ASN A 88 -2.14 -4.66 26.06
C ASN A 88 -1.85 -3.22 26.49
N GLY A 89 -2.87 -2.39 26.67
CA GLY A 89 -2.73 -0.99 27.09
C GLY A 89 -2.04 -0.07 26.06
N LYS A 90 -1.73 -0.56 24.85
CA LYS A 90 -1.08 0.23 23.80
C LYS A 90 -2.13 0.99 22.99
N LEU A 91 -1.72 2.14 22.45
CA LEU A 91 -2.52 2.84 21.46
C LEU A 91 -2.72 1.95 20.21
N ASN A 92 -3.92 1.96 19.63
CA ASN A 92 -4.12 1.44 18.28
C ASN A 92 -3.19 2.16 17.30
N GLN A 93 -2.70 1.44 16.29
CA GLN A 93 -2.11 2.11 15.13
C GLN A 93 -3.07 1.92 13.98
N PRO A 94 -3.48 3.00 13.30
CA PRO A 94 -4.30 2.91 12.12
C PRO A 94 -3.73 1.90 11.13
N ALA A 95 -4.60 1.07 10.56
CA ALA A 95 -4.21 0.16 9.50
C ALA A 95 -3.54 0.93 8.36
N PHE A 96 -2.49 0.35 7.80
CA PHE A 96 -1.75 0.90 6.68
C PHE A 96 -1.72 -0.14 5.57
N VAL A 97 -1.99 0.28 4.33
CA VAL A 97 -2.13 -0.63 3.18
C VAL A 97 -1.15 -0.22 2.09
N ALA A 98 -0.36 -1.20 1.65
CA ALA A 98 0.50 -1.06 0.52
C ALA A 98 -0.26 -1.42 -0.77
N LEU A 99 -0.37 -0.48 -1.71
CA LEU A 99 -1.04 -0.73 -2.99
C LEU A 99 -0.04 -1.30 -3.99
N PRO A 100 -0.30 -2.49 -4.57
CA PRO A 100 0.50 -2.97 -5.67
C PRO A 100 0.26 -2.12 -6.93
N PRO A 101 1.25 -2.01 -7.82
CA PRO A 101 1.04 -1.41 -9.14
C PRO A 101 -0.05 -2.16 -9.94
N PRO A 102 -0.73 -1.49 -10.90
CA PRO A 102 -1.77 -2.08 -11.71
C PRO A 102 -1.11 -2.94 -12.80
N LEU A 103 -1.07 -4.26 -12.58
CA LEU A 103 -0.60 -5.24 -13.57
C LEU A 103 -1.63 -6.34 -13.75
N ARG A 104 -1.53 -7.11 -14.84
CA ARG A 104 -2.46 -8.20 -15.17
C ARG A 104 -2.39 -9.28 -14.09
N PRO A 105 -3.42 -9.45 -13.25
CA PRO A 105 -3.30 -10.37 -12.14
C PRO A 105 -3.15 -11.82 -12.64
N GLY A 106 -2.04 -12.46 -12.27
CA GLY A 106 -2.03 -13.88 -11.92
C GLY A 106 -2.32 -14.01 -10.41
N HIS A 107 -2.67 -15.20 -9.92
CA HIS A 107 -3.02 -15.43 -8.50
C HIS A 107 -2.14 -14.61 -7.51
N GLY A 108 -2.73 -13.56 -6.93
CA GLY A 108 -2.10 -12.65 -5.97
C GLY A 108 -2.68 -12.80 -4.56
N GLN A 109 -1.89 -12.46 -3.54
CA GLN A 109 -2.21 -12.64 -2.13
C GLN A 109 -2.27 -11.30 -1.41
N GLY A 110 -3.30 -11.03 -0.60
CA GLY A 110 -3.39 -9.80 0.18
C GLY A 110 -4.55 -9.82 1.17
N GLU A 111 -4.27 -9.36 2.39
CA GLU A 111 -5.17 -9.35 3.54
C GLU A 111 -6.08 -8.13 3.54
N LEU A 112 -7.36 -8.35 3.25
CA LEU A 112 -8.34 -7.29 3.09
C LEU A 112 -9.67 -7.75 3.71
N SER A 113 -10.57 -6.83 4.06
CA SER A 113 -11.97 -7.12 4.41
C SER A 113 -12.91 -6.42 3.43
N LEU A 114 -14.07 -7.01 3.11
CA LEU A 114 -15.07 -6.36 2.24
C LEU A 114 -15.70 -5.16 2.96
N CYS A 115 -15.89 -4.04 2.26
CA CYS A 115 -16.60 -2.88 2.81
C CYS A 115 -18.07 -3.21 3.15
N ARG A 116 -18.63 -2.53 4.15
CA ARG A 116 -20.02 -2.70 4.60
C ARG A 116 -20.80 -1.38 4.49
N ALA A 117 -21.84 -1.38 3.65
CA ALA A 117 -22.65 -0.19 3.37
C ALA A 117 -23.46 0.28 4.58
N ASP A 118 -23.96 -0.65 5.39
CA ASP A 118 -24.68 -0.42 6.64
C ASP A 118 -23.84 0.33 7.70
N LEU A 119 -22.51 0.30 7.58
CA LEU A 119 -21.58 1.01 8.47
C LEU A 119 -21.05 2.33 7.89
N GLY A 120 -21.57 2.76 6.74
CA GLY A 120 -21.15 3.97 6.03
C GLY A 120 -19.74 3.89 5.42
N GLU A 121 -19.19 2.68 5.29
CA GLU A 121 -17.83 2.43 4.79
C GLU A 121 -17.73 2.58 3.26
N CYS A 122 -18.87 2.63 2.57
CA CYS A 122 -19.00 2.84 1.12
C CYS A 122 -20.34 3.51 0.81
N VAL A 123 -20.46 4.16 -0.35
CA VAL A 123 -21.73 4.73 -0.85
C VAL A 123 -22.61 3.64 -1.49
N SER A 124 -21.98 2.69 -2.19
CA SER A 124 -22.61 1.51 -2.79
C SER A 124 -21.61 0.35 -2.74
N CYS A 125 -21.81 -0.61 -1.84
CA CYS A 125 -20.99 -1.82 -1.76
C CYS A 125 -21.56 -2.88 -2.71
N THR A 126 -21.22 -2.77 -4.00
CA THR A 126 -21.57 -3.82 -4.95
C THR A 126 -20.73 -5.05 -4.66
N GLU A 127 -21.38 -6.11 -4.17
CA GLU A 127 -20.74 -7.41 -4.02
C GLU A 127 -20.61 -8.09 -5.38
N HIS A 128 -19.40 -8.57 -5.67
CA HIS A 128 -19.11 -9.31 -6.89
C HIS A 128 -19.00 -10.79 -6.56
N SER A 129 -19.90 -11.62 -7.09
CA SER A 129 -19.93 -13.07 -6.82
C SER A 129 -18.67 -13.82 -7.28
N PHE A 130 -17.85 -13.20 -8.13
CA PHE A 130 -16.56 -13.72 -8.58
C PHE A 130 -15.37 -13.28 -7.73
N ILE A 131 -15.61 -12.47 -6.68
CA ILE A 131 -14.62 -12.04 -5.71
C ILE A 131 -14.97 -12.65 -4.36
N GLU A 132 -14.06 -13.43 -3.81
CA GLU A 132 -14.22 -14.06 -2.50
C GLU A 132 -13.08 -13.65 -1.58
N LEU A 133 -13.39 -13.33 -0.34
CA LEU A 133 -12.37 -13.04 0.65
C LEU A 133 -12.17 -14.22 1.60
N ASP A 134 -10.99 -14.81 1.56
CA ASP A 134 -10.56 -15.79 2.55
C ASP A 134 -10.16 -15.06 3.82
N ASN A 135 -11.07 -14.91 4.78
CA ASN A 135 -10.84 -14.20 6.04
C ASN A 135 -9.73 -14.82 6.91
N THR A 136 -9.36 -16.08 6.68
CA THR A 136 -8.36 -16.79 7.51
C THR A 136 -6.94 -16.61 7.01
N LYS A 137 -6.76 -16.67 5.69
CA LYS A 137 -5.48 -16.43 5.02
C LYS A 137 -5.32 -14.99 4.61
N CYS A 138 -6.42 -14.25 4.70
CA CYS A 138 -6.61 -12.91 4.28
C CYS A 138 -6.15 -12.77 2.84
N LYS A 139 -6.95 -13.35 1.94
CA LYS A 139 -6.68 -13.39 0.50
C LYS A 139 -7.95 -13.07 -0.26
N LEU A 140 -7.87 -12.06 -1.11
CA LEU A 140 -8.88 -11.81 -2.13
C LEU A 140 -8.69 -12.80 -3.28
N LYS A 141 -9.66 -13.67 -3.51
CA LYS A 141 -9.68 -14.70 -4.56
C LYS A 141 -10.60 -14.25 -5.69
N PHE A 142 -10.13 -14.45 -6.91
CA PHE A 142 -10.91 -14.30 -8.12
C PHE A 142 -11.32 -15.69 -8.61
N THR A 143 -12.61 -15.93 -8.80
CA THR A 143 -13.13 -17.26 -9.17
C THR A 143 -13.01 -17.56 -10.66
N GLY A 144 -12.62 -16.58 -11.48
CA GLY A 144 -12.53 -16.73 -12.94
C GLY A 144 -13.87 -16.61 -13.67
N LYS A 145 -14.98 -16.37 -12.97
CA LYS A 145 -16.34 -16.37 -13.54
C LYS A 145 -16.89 -14.98 -13.89
N ALA A 146 -16.02 -13.97 -14.00
CA ALA A 146 -16.42 -12.62 -14.39
C ALA A 146 -16.52 -12.49 -15.91
N ALA A 147 -17.48 -11.70 -16.39
CA ALA A 147 -17.49 -11.27 -17.78
C ALA A 147 -16.35 -10.25 -18.04
N ALA A 148 -15.96 -10.06 -19.29
CA ALA A 148 -15.04 -9.00 -19.65
C ALA A 148 -15.65 -7.63 -19.31
N GLY A 149 -14.86 -6.75 -18.69
CA GLY A 149 -15.35 -5.47 -18.20
C GLY A 149 -14.50 -4.88 -17.06
N GLN A 150 -14.91 -3.73 -16.56
CA GLN A 150 -14.27 -3.06 -15.43
C GLN A 150 -15.16 -3.15 -14.19
N TYR A 151 -14.57 -3.52 -13.07
CA TYR A 151 -15.23 -3.74 -11.80
C TYR A 151 -14.53 -2.95 -10.69
N PHE A 152 -15.30 -2.32 -9.82
CA PHE A 152 -14.78 -1.61 -8.65
C PHE A 152 -15.01 -2.45 -7.40
N ILE A 153 -13.95 -2.68 -6.64
CA ILE A 153 -13.95 -3.46 -5.40
C ILE A 153 -13.58 -2.51 -4.27
N TYR A 154 -14.46 -2.44 -3.27
CA TYR A 154 -14.32 -1.59 -2.09
C TYR A 154 -13.99 -2.49 -0.89
N LEU A 155 -12.85 -2.22 -0.26
CA LEU A 155 -12.34 -2.99 0.86
C LEU A 155 -11.99 -2.05 2.03
N MET A 156 -12.11 -2.56 3.25
CA MET A 156 -11.61 -1.90 4.45
C MET A 156 -10.42 -2.69 4.99
N ALA A 157 -9.34 -1.99 5.31
CA ALA A 157 -8.29 -2.55 6.14
C ALA A 157 -8.53 -2.13 7.58
N GLU A 158 -8.67 -3.12 8.46
CA GLU A 158 -9.16 -2.94 9.82
C GLU A 158 -8.12 -3.39 10.84
N ASP A 159 -7.98 -2.59 11.91
CA ASP A 159 -7.26 -2.99 13.12
C ASP A 159 -8.24 -3.61 14.11
N ARG A 160 -8.14 -4.92 14.34
CA ARG A 160 -8.98 -5.66 15.28
C ARG A 160 -8.15 -6.24 16.42
N ILE A 161 -8.77 -6.37 17.59
CA ILE A 161 -8.20 -7.17 18.66
C ILE A 161 -8.47 -8.63 18.31
N VAL A 162 -7.43 -9.46 18.29
CA VAL A 162 -7.60 -10.91 18.13
C VAL A 162 -8.19 -11.45 19.43
N ILE A 163 -9.48 -11.77 19.41
CA ILE A 163 -10.19 -12.39 20.54
C ILE A 163 -10.19 -13.91 20.30
N PRO A 164 -9.76 -14.74 21.28
CA PRO A 164 -9.90 -16.19 21.20
C PRO A 164 -11.37 -16.58 20.99
N LYS A 165 -11.63 -17.58 20.14
CA LYS A 165 -12.99 -18.04 19.75
C LYS A 165 -13.89 -18.51 20.91
N ILE A 166 -13.40 -18.56 22.14
CA ILE A 166 -14.12 -19.10 23.31
C ILE A 166 -15.16 -18.09 23.84
N SER A 167 -15.08 -16.82 23.44
CA SER A 167 -16.00 -15.75 23.85
C SER A 167 -16.76 -15.17 22.66
N GLU A 168 -17.83 -15.85 22.21
CA GLU A 168 -18.74 -15.39 21.13
C GLU A 168 -19.62 -14.18 21.52
N VAL A 169 -19.45 -13.62 22.73
CA VAL A 169 -20.38 -12.62 23.30
C VAL A 169 -19.92 -11.16 23.09
N ILE A 170 -18.70 -10.93 22.61
CA ILE A 170 -18.19 -9.55 22.42
C ILE A 170 -18.12 -9.24 20.93
N GLU A 171 -18.93 -8.27 20.47
CA GLU A 171 -18.79 -7.67 19.14
C GLU A 171 -17.34 -7.22 18.93
N ASN A 172 -16.60 -7.93 18.08
CA ASN A 172 -15.21 -7.59 17.76
C ASN A 172 -15.18 -6.45 16.74
N LYS A 173 -15.53 -5.24 17.22
CA LYS A 173 -15.56 -4.02 16.43
C LYS A 173 -14.14 -3.55 16.13
N PRO A 174 -13.83 -3.11 14.89
CA PRO A 174 -12.51 -2.61 14.56
C PRO A 174 -12.18 -1.33 15.35
N LEU A 175 -10.95 -1.28 15.86
CA LEU A 175 -10.38 -0.10 16.55
C LEU A 175 -10.02 1.01 15.56
N SER A 176 -9.66 0.62 14.34
CA SER A 176 -9.48 1.54 13.22
C SER A 176 -9.83 0.84 11.91
N ALA A 177 -10.20 1.63 10.90
CA ALA A 177 -10.52 1.17 9.57
C ALA A 177 -10.11 2.23 8.54
N VAL A 178 -9.41 1.81 7.48
CA VAL A 178 -9.02 2.67 6.34
C VAL A 178 -9.51 2.06 5.02
N PRO A 179 -9.93 2.87 4.05
CA PRO A 179 -10.51 2.38 2.80
C PRO A 179 -9.41 1.97 1.80
N VAL A 180 -9.70 0.93 1.02
CA VAL A 180 -8.88 0.41 -0.07
C VAL A 180 -9.77 0.19 -1.28
N HIS A 181 -9.55 0.98 -2.33
CA HIS A 181 -10.38 0.95 -3.53
C HIS A 181 -9.57 0.36 -4.68
N LEU A 182 -10.09 -0.69 -5.30
CA LEU A 182 -9.45 -1.38 -6.41
C LEU A 182 -10.33 -1.31 -7.65
N SER A 183 -9.72 -1.00 -8.79
CA SER A 183 -10.33 -1.16 -10.11
C SER A 183 -9.76 -2.41 -10.76
N LEU A 184 -10.60 -3.40 -11.03
CA LEU A 184 -10.26 -4.65 -11.69
C LEU A 184 -10.79 -4.64 -13.12
N THR A 185 -9.90 -4.76 -14.10
CA THR A 185 -10.28 -4.98 -15.50
C THR A 185 -10.15 -6.46 -15.84
N VAL A 186 -11.24 -7.06 -16.31
CA VAL A 186 -11.30 -8.43 -16.82
C VAL A 186 -11.29 -8.36 -18.34
N GLU A 187 -10.29 -8.99 -18.96
CA GLU A 187 -10.15 -9.09 -20.41
C GLU A 187 -10.75 -10.42 -20.91
N GLU A 188 -11.13 -10.50 -22.19
CA GLU A 188 -11.57 -11.75 -22.81
C GLU A 188 -10.42 -12.79 -22.86
N TRP A 189 -10.77 -14.07 -22.77
CA TRP A 189 -9.83 -15.18 -22.59
C TRP A 189 -8.75 -15.23 -23.67
N ALA A 190 -7.50 -15.00 -23.29
CA ALA A 190 -6.33 -15.37 -24.07
C ALA A 190 -5.77 -16.72 -23.56
N SER A 191 -5.25 -17.54 -24.46
CA SER A 191 -4.76 -18.91 -24.24
C SER A 191 -3.91 -19.11 -22.98
N SER A 192 -3.96 -20.33 -22.43
CA SER A 192 -3.36 -20.77 -21.16
C SER A 192 -1.99 -20.17 -20.84
N CYS A 193 -1.89 -19.59 -19.64
CA CYS A 193 -0.68 -19.01 -19.08
C CYS A 193 0.30 -20.12 -18.64
N SER A 194 1.64 -19.96 -18.79
CA SER A 194 2.61 -21.04 -18.47
C SER A 194 3.70 -20.74 -17.41
N ASP A 195 4.21 -19.50 -17.20
CA ASP A 195 5.24 -19.24 -16.15
C ASP A 195 5.14 -17.91 -15.36
N VAL A 196 5.27 -17.96 -14.01
CA VAL A 196 5.21 -16.77 -13.11
C VAL A 196 6.63 -16.38 -12.69
N PRO A 197 7.06 -15.11 -12.89
CA PRO A 197 8.37 -14.65 -12.42
C PRO A 197 8.52 -14.78 -10.90
N VAL A 198 9.70 -15.22 -10.46
CA VAL A 198 10.02 -15.42 -9.04
C VAL A 198 11.13 -14.45 -8.64
N ALA A 199 10.96 -13.79 -7.48
CA ALA A 199 11.98 -12.96 -6.87
C ALA A 199 13.23 -13.79 -6.53
N THR A 200 14.40 -13.29 -6.89
CA THR A 200 15.71 -13.93 -6.72
C THR A 200 16.78 -12.89 -6.40
N GLY A 201 18.04 -13.33 -6.24
CA GLY A 201 19.20 -12.45 -6.14
C GLY A 201 19.14 -11.51 -4.93
N ASP A 202 19.38 -10.22 -5.18
CA ASP A 202 19.42 -9.19 -4.14
C ASP A 202 18.03 -8.66 -3.76
N THR A 203 16.96 -9.22 -4.33
CA THR A 203 15.59 -8.84 -3.98
C THR A 203 15.34 -9.03 -2.49
N PRO A 204 14.92 -7.97 -1.76
CA PRO A 204 14.65 -8.10 -0.34
C PRO A 204 13.63 -9.20 -0.07
N ASN A 205 13.92 -10.02 0.95
CA ASN A 205 13.02 -11.09 1.38
C ASN A 205 11.63 -10.53 1.71
N LYS A 206 10.61 -11.37 1.55
CA LYS A 206 9.26 -11.04 2.02
C LYS A 206 9.33 -10.61 3.50
N ASP A 207 8.63 -9.53 3.82
CA ASP A 207 8.57 -8.92 5.16
C ASP A 207 9.91 -8.41 5.73
N SER A 208 10.94 -8.27 4.90
CA SER A 208 12.17 -7.57 5.29
C SER A 208 11.92 -6.08 5.54
N MET A 209 12.69 -5.52 6.47
CA MET A 209 12.62 -4.10 6.86
C MET A 209 14.00 -3.46 6.77
N LEU A 210 14.04 -2.27 6.19
CA LEU A 210 15.23 -1.43 6.14
C LEU A 210 15.02 -0.20 7.02
N PHE A 211 15.96 0.07 7.92
CA PHE A 211 15.95 1.29 8.72
C PHE A 211 16.77 2.37 8.03
N VAL A 212 16.15 3.53 7.80
CA VAL A 212 16.75 4.64 7.04
C VAL A 212 16.70 5.90 7.88
N LEU A 213 17.84 6.56 8.09
CA LEU A 213 17.92 7.84 8.81
C LEU A 213 17.47 9.00 7.92
N PRO A 214 17.05 10.15 8.50
CA PRO A 214 16.79 11.36 7.72
C PRO A 214 17.99 11.74 6.85
N TYR A 215 17.72 12.15 5.60
CA TYR A 215 18.72 12.50 4.58
C TYR A 215 19.65 11.37 4.15
N GLN A 216 19.42 10.14 4.62
CA GLN A 216 20.15 8.98 4.14
C GLN A 216 19.61 8.54 2.79
N GLN A 217 20.52 8.35 1.83
CA GLN A 217 20.23 7.66 0.59
C GLN A 217 20.34 6.15 0.80
N VAL A 218 19.36 5.41 0.30
CA VAL A 218 19.37 3.96 0.21
C VAL A 218 19.26 3.52 -1.23
N ASN A 219 20.06 2.53 -1.59
CA ASN A 219 20.07 1.92 -2.91
C ASN A 219 19.80 0.42 -2.73
N PHE A 220 18.96 -0.14 -3.59
CA PHE A 220 18.68 -1.56 -3.57
C PHE A 220 18.31 -2.05 -4.98
N THR A 221 18.56 -3.32 -5.20
CA THR A 221 18.36 -4.00 -6.48
C THR A 221 17.29 -5.07 -6.31
N THR A 222 16.48 -5.27 -7.33
CA THR A 222 15.56 -6.40 -7.38
C THR A 222 15.80 -7.19 -8.64
N ASP A 223 15.88 -8.51 -8.49
CA ASP A 223 16.07 -9.49 -9.54
C ASP A 223 14.90 -10.47 -9.57
N PHE A 224 14.39 -10.73 -10.78
CA PHE A 224 13.34 -11.70 -11.01
C PHE A 224 13.78 -12.69 -12.07
N THR A 225 13.53 -13.97 -11.82
CA THR A 225 13.81 -15.04 -12.76
C THR A 225 12.51 -15.66 -13.27
N SER A 226 12.41 -15.88 -14.58
CA SER A 226 11.37 -16.70 -15.22
C SER A 226 12.03 -17.75 -16.12
N LYS A 227 11.55 -18.98 -16.03
CA LYS A 227 12.12 -20.16 -16.72
C LYS A 227 11.70 -20.23 -18.17
N LEU A 228 10.46 -19.83 -18.49
CA LEU A 228 9.90 -20.00 -19.83
C LEU A 228 9.89 -18.71 -20.63
N GLU A 229 9.90 -17.53 -20.00
CA GLU A 229 9.76 -16.26 -20.69
C GLU A 229 10.64 -15.14 -20.15
N SER A 230 10.98 -14.20 -21.03
CA SER A 230 11.60 -12.95 -20.63
C SER A 230 10.59 -12.06 -19.90
N VAL A 231 10.98 -11.53 -18.75
CA VAL A 231 10.26 -10.45 -18.07
C VAL A 231 10.23 -9.22 -18.98
N SER A 232 9.04 -8.68 -19.21
CA SER A 232 8.82 -7.50 -20.03
C SER A 232 8.87 -6.21 -19.23
N GLU A 233 8.58 -6.28 -17.92
CA GLU A 233 8.43 -5.11 -17.07
C GLU A 233 8.53 -5.49 -15.59
N ILE A 234 9.20 -4.64 -14.79
CA ILE A 234 9.11 -4.64 -13.33
C ILE A 234 8.50 -3.30 -12.90
N ALA A 235 7.32 -3.37 -12.31
CA ALA A 235 6.62 -2.23 -11.73
C ALA A 235 6.90 -2.09 -10.24
N VAL A 236 7.05 -0.84 -9.77
CA VAL A 236 7.25 -0.53 -8.35
C VAL A 236 6.27 0.53 -7.89
N VAL A 237 5.77 0.39 -6.67
CA VAL A 237 5.09 1.45 -5.91
C VAL A 237 5.78 1.57 -4.57
N GLY A 238 6.00 2.79 -4.09
CA GLY A 238 6.76 3.01 -2.87
C GLY A 238 6.62 4.43 -2.34
N PRO A 239 7.57 4.88 -1.50
CA PRO A 239 7.53 6.24 -0.95
C PRO A 239 7.65 7.30 -2.05
N PRO A 240 7.21 8.54 -1.76
CA PRO A 240 7.47 9.68 -2.62
C PRO A 240 8.94 9.79 -3.00
N GLU A 241 9.20 10.17 -4.26
CA GLU A 241 10.55 10.33 -4.81
C GLU A 241 11.40 9.05 -4.81
N LEU A 242 10.78 7.86 -4.78
CA LEU A 242 11.48 6.61 -5.07
C LEU A 242 11.91 6.57 -6.54
N PHE A 243 13.20 6.77 -6.79
CA PHE A 243 13.82 6.67 -8.10
C PHE A 243 14.01 5.22 -8.51
N ARG A 244 13.75 4.96 -9.80
CA ARG A 244 13.82 3.62 -10.42
C ARG A 244 14.58 3.78 -11.71
N VAL A 245 15.67 3.04 -11.87
CA VAL A 245 16.54 3.16 -13.03
C VAL A 245 17.08 1.81 -13.46
N GLY A 246 17.40 1.70 -14.76
CA GLY A 246 18.16 0.58 -15.27
C GLY A 246 17.43 -0.76 -15.27
N PHE A 247 16.12 -0.77 -15.60
CA PHE A 247 15.44 -2.03 -15.94
C PHE A 247 16.20 -2.71 -17.09
N LYS A 248 16.58 -3.97 -16.87
CA LYS A 248 17.24 -4.82 -17.85
C LYS A 248 16.66 -6.22 -17.77
N SER A 249 16.38 -6.84 -18.92
CA SER A 249 16.04 -8.26 -19.00
C SER A 249 17.05 -8.94 -19.91
N VAL A 250 17.76 -9.93 -19.37
CA VAL A 250 18.79 -10.71 -20.06
C VAL A 250 18.50 -12.20 -19.84
N GLY A 251 18.06 -12.88 -20.91
CA GLY A 251 17.65 -14.28 -20.83
C GLY A 251 16.47 -14.48 -19.88
N SER A 252 16.67 -15.32 -18.86
CA SER A 252 15.68 -15.64 -17.82
C SER A 252 15.64 -14.65 -16.67
N VAL A 253 16.60 -13.72 -16.57
CA VAL A 253 16.76 -12.82 -15.43
C VAL A 253 16.38 -11.40 -15.84
N ALA A 254 15.66 -10.70 -14.97
CA ALA A 254 15.43 -9.28 -15.07
C ALA A 254 15.77 -8.56 -13.78
N THR A 255 16.41 -7.41 -13.92
CA THR A 255 16.94 -6.61 -12.82
C THR A 255 16.45 -5.18 -12.93
N MET A 256 16.25 -4.53 -11.78
CA MET A 256 16.01 -3.10 -11.68
C MET A 256 16.66 -2.53 -10.43
N ASN A 257 17.21 -1.32 -10.56
CA ASN A 257 17.84 -0.60 -9.47
C ASN A 257 16.91 0.50 -8.96
N MET A 258 16.88 0.66 -7.65
CA MET A 258 16.11 1.69 -6.98
C MET A 258 17.01 2.50 -6.05
N ALA A 259 16.69 3.78 -5.96
CA ALA A 259 17.33 4.72 -5.05
C ALA A 259 16.27 5.58 -4.39
N TRP A 260 16.44 5.83 -3.10
CA TRP A 260 15.55 6.72 -2.36
C TRP A 260 16.33 7.50 -1.32
N VAL A 261 16.03 8.79 -1.20
CA VAL A 261 16.60 9.65 -0.16
C VAL A 261 15.48 9.99 0.80
N ARG A 262 15.67 9.69 2.09
CA ARG A 262 14.67 10.05 3.09
C ARG A 262 14.66 11.55 3.30
N SER A 263 13.52 12.20 3.06
CA SER A 263 13.32 13.61 3.38
C SER A 263 13.25 13.88 4.89
N GLU A 264 13.06 15.13 5.29
CA GLU A 264 12.57 15.47 6.63
C GLU A 264 11.38 14.57 7.03
N ASN A 265 11.25 14.30 8.34
CA ASN A 265 10.35 13.30 8.92
C ASN A 265 8.85 13.65 8.84
N LYS A 266 8.37 13.90 7.62
CA LYS A 266 6.98 14.26 7.29
C LYS A 266 6.19 13.06 6.74
N LEU A 267 6.89 12.00 6.33
CA LEU A 267 6.30 10.76 5.82
C LEU A 267 5.83 9.83 6.94
N ALA A 268 4.98 8.87 6.58
CA ALA A 268 4.57 7.79 7.48
C ALA A 268 5.79 7.03 8.03
N ARG A 269 5.66 6.51 9.25
CA ARG A 269 6.73 5.74 9.91
C ARG A 269 7.11 4.48 9.12
N LEU A 270 6.13 3.86 8.47
CA LEU A 270 6.29 2.66 7.65
C LEU A 270 6.01 3.04 6.20
N LEU A 271 6.95 2.73 5.32
CA LEU A 271 6.90 3.05 3.90
C LEU A 271 7.07 1.74 3.13
N PRO A 272 5.98 1.13 2.65
CA PRO A 272 6.05 -0.13 1.94
C PRO A 272 6.68 0.10 0.57
N ILE A 273 7.28 -0.94 0.02
CA ILE A 273 7.67 -0.99 -1.38
C ILE A 273 7.07 -2.25 -1.97
N CYS A 274 6.21 -2.08 -2.97
CA CYS A 274 5.54 -3.17 -3.66
C CYS A 274 6.11 -3.30 -5.06
N PHE A 275 6.39 -4.54 -5.46
CA PHE A 275 6.87 -4.87 -6.80
C PHE A 275 5.87 -5.80 -7.47
N ALA A 276 5.74 -5.64 -8.77
CA ALA A 276 5.00 -6.58 -9.60
C ALA A 276 5.70 -6.73 -10.94
N VAL A 277 5.65 -7.93 -11.51
CA VAL A 277 6.52 -8.28 -12.64
C VAL A 277 5.75 -8.98 -13.73
N ASN A 278 5.78 -8.44 -14.94
CA ASN A 278 5.10 -9.02 -16.10
C ASN A 278 6.04 -9.83 -17.00
N THR A 279 5.51 -10.88 -17.60
CA THR A 279 6.09 -11.55 -18.78
C THR A 279 5.37 -11.14 -20.06
N LYS A 280 5.89 -11.58 -21.23
CA LYS A 280 5.24 -11.33 -22.53
C LYS A 280 3.90 -12.04 -22.67
N SER A 281 3.71 -13.24 -22.09
CA SER A 281 2.44 -13.96 -22.08
C SER A 281 1.49 -13.57 -20.95
N SER A 282 1.72 -12.44 -20.26
CA SER A 282 0.77 -11.80 -19.33
C SER A 282 0.68 -12.36 -17.91
N ARG A 283 1.69 -13.08 -17.39
CA ARG A 283 1.70 -13.47 -15.97
C ARG A 283 2.35 -12.39 -15.10
N THR A 284 1.67 -12.02 -14.01
CA THR A 284 2.25 -11.21 -12.93
C THR A 284 2.67 -12.06 -11.74
N GLY A 285 3.91 -11.91 -11.27
CA GLY A 285 4.30 -12.28 -9.91
C GLY A 285 4.17 -11.07 -8.98
N LEU A 286 3.36 -11.18 -7.91
CA LEU A 286 3.25 -10.15 -6.87
C LEU A 286 4.13 -10.54 -5.68
N SER A 287 5.19 -9.78 -5.43
CA SER A 287 5.97 -9.86 -4.20
C SER A 287 5.64 -8.66 -3.31
N PHE A 288 5.02 -8.94 -2.17
CA PHE A 288 4.78 -7.93 -1.14
C PHE A 288 6.02 -7.81 -0.25
N GLY A 289 6.69 -6.67 -0.31
CA GLY A 289 7.54 -6.22 0.78
C GLY A 289 6.65 -5.63 1.88
N SER A 290 6.82 -6.14 3.10
CA SER A 290 6.34 -5.57 4.37
C SER A 290 4.86 -5.81 4.75
N ARG A 291 4.60 -6.90 5.47
CA ARG A 291 3.52 -6.99 6.47
C ARG A 291 4.01 -6.41 7.79
N SER A 292 3.35 -5.36 8.26
CA SER A 292 3.57 -4.73 9.56
C SER A 292 3.05 -5.63 10.67
N HIS A 293 3.86 -6.58 11.15
CA HIS A 293 3.60 -7.17 12.47
C HIS A 293 4.21 -6.26 13.54
N PHE A 294 3.35 -5.80 14.44
CA PHE A 294 3.73 -5.18 15.69
C PHE A 294 4.56 -6.17 16.51
N ASN A 295 5.83 -5.85 16.75
CA ASN A 295 6.58 -6.49 17.83
C ASN A 295 6.09 -5.94 19.18
N ASN A 296 5.44 -6.81 19.95
CA ASN A 296 5.57 -6.77 21.40
C ASN A 296 6.92 -7.41 21.75
N TYR A 297 7.84 -6.60 22.27
CA TYR A 297 8.99 -7.08 23.02
C TYR A 297 8.49 -7.74 24.31
N GLU A 298 8.79 -9.03 24.49
CA GLU A 298 9.06 -9.64 25.79
C GLU A 298 10.18 -10.67 25.58
N HIS A 299 11.43 -10.22 25.71
CA HIS A 299 12.37 -10.79 26.67
C HIS A 299 13.64 -9.94 26.71
N ILE A 300 13.85 -9.27 27.84
CA ILE A 300 15.15 -8.77 28.30
C ILE A 300 15.77 -9.92 29.12
N PRO A 301 17.06 -10.22 28.92
CA PRO A 301 18.00 -9.96 30.01
C PRO A 301 19.27 -9.23 29.54
N SER A 302 19.49 -8.08 30.19
CA SER A 302 20.76 -7.61 30.77
C SER A 302 22.08 -7.93 30.03
N LYS A 303 22.74 -6.89 29.49
CA LYS A 303 23.90 -6.21 30.14
C LYS A 303 24.42 -5.09 29.21
N TYR A 304 24.83 -3.98 29.83
CA TYR A 304 25.48 -2.77 29.27
C TYR A 304 24.58 -1.59 28.84
N LEU A 305 24.18 -0.80 29.84
CA LEU A 305 24.40 0.67 29.88
C LEU A 305 25.73 0.91 30.64
N PRO A 306 26.44 2.06 30.57
CA PRO A 306 25.92 3.44 30.49
C PRO A 306 26.75 4.40 29.57
N LEU A 307 26.31 5.60 29.12
CA LEU A 307 26.33 6.96 29.72
C LEU A 307 26.02 7.96 28.55
N LEU A 308 25.07 8.91 28.63
CA LEU A 308 25.19 10.36 29.01
C LEU A 308 26.04 11.21 28.02
N ASN A 309 25.67 12.39 27.46
CA ASN A 309 25.04 13.66 27.88
C ASN A 309 24.32 14.31 26.66
N MET A 310 23.15 14.98 26.71
CA MET A 310 22.78 16.27 27.33
C MET A 310 23.54 17.49 26.76
N LEU A 311 22.82 18.43 26.11
CA LEU A 311 23.07 19.87 26.21
C LEU A 311 21.78 20.65 25.88
N LEU A 312 21.24 21.27 26.93
CA LEU A 312 20.38 22.45 26.90
C LEU A 312 21.19 23.66 26.42
N GLY A 313 20.50 24.63 25.83
CA GLY A 313 21.02 25.97 25.57
C GLY A 313 19.86 26.94 25.38
N ASP A 314 19.37 27.50 26.49
CA ASP A 314 18.62 28.75 26.51
C ASP A 314 19.52 29.90 26.02
N ASN A 315 19.00 30.81 25.19
CA ASN A 315 18.76 32.21 25.59
C ASN A 315 18.44 33.18 24.43
N LEU A 316 17.41 33.99 24.69
CA LEU A 316 17.26 35.44 24.42
C LEU A 316 17.06 35.93 22.98
N SER A 317 15.82 36.29 22.65
CA SER A 317 15.31 37.68 22.78
C SER A 317 13.81 37.66 23.04
#